data_AF-A0A4S2MN22-F1
#
_entry.id   AF-A0A4S2MN22-F1
#
_cell.length_a   1.000
_cell.length_b   1.000
_cell.length_c   1.000
_cell.angle_alpha   90.00
_cell.angle_beta   90.00
_cell.angle_gamma   90.00
#
_symmetry.space_group_name_H-M   'P 1'
#
loop_
_entity.id
_entity.type
_entity.pdbx_description
1 polymer ?
#
loop_
_entity_poly.entity_id
_entity_poly.type
_entity_poly.pdbx_seq_one_letter_code
_entity_poly.pdbx_strand_id
1 'polypeptide(L)'
;MLARTALRASTLRSISRQTTKRAASSSSNASKEQSPRMLNIAGTAATVAAVGSVSLYYQQYGFGNTVYAGTPAEEGLHAPHFPWVHNEWLKTFDHAALRRGFQVYREVCASCHSLSRVPWRALVGVTHTVDEVKAMAEEHEYDDEPNDVGDIEKRAGKLSDPIPSPYANDNAARAANQGALPPDLSLIVKGRHGGCDYIFALLTGYPDEPPAGTKLPEGLNFNPYFPGTGIAMARVLYDGVVEYEDGTPATTSQMAKDVVEFLNWAAEPEHDQRKKMGMKVLAVTSVLLALSIWVKRYKWAPLKTRKIVYTPPKH
;
A
#
# COMPACT_ATOMS: atom_id res chain seq x y z
N MET A 1 -26.04 -23.05 49.38
CA MET A 1 -27.40 -23.29 48.85
C MET A 1 -27.33 -23.25 47.33
N LEU A 2 -27.84 -24.33 46.71
CA LEU A 2 -28.34 -24.53 45.33
C LEU A 2 -28.25 -23.33 44.36
N ALA A 3 -27.93 -23.45 43.07
CA ALA A 3 -27.67 -24.58 42.18
C ALA A 3 -27.37 -24.04 40.76
N ARG A 4 -26.45 -24.72 40.04
CA ARG A 4 -26.54 -25.21 38.62
C ARG A 4 -26.72 -24.16 37.48
N THR A 5 -26.16 -24.25 36.27
CA THR A 5 -25.31 -25.23 35.51
C THR A 5 -24.95 -24.52 34.18
N ALA A 6 -23.68 -24.43 33.80
CA ALA A 6 -22.96 -25.29 32.83
C ALA A 6 -23.13 -24.92 31.33
N LEU A 7 -22.17 -24.14 30.81
CA LEU A 7 -21.74 -24.17 29.41
C LEU A 7 -20.42 -24.94 29.36
N ARG A 8 -20.40 -26.08 28.66
CA ARG A 8 -19.28 -27.03 28.65
C ARG A 8 -18.31 -26.73 27.51
N ALA A 9 -17.04 -26.82 27.87
CA ALA A 9 -15.84 -26.51 27.10
C ALA A 9 -15.69 -27.27 25.77
N SER A 10 -15.07 -26.56 24.84
CA SER A 10 -14.45 -27.05 23.60
C SER A 10 -13.00 -27.46 23.88
N THR A 11 -12.61 -28.69 23.55
CA THR A 11 -11.23 -29.03 23.15
C THR A 11 -11.16 -30.35 22.37
N LEU A 12 -10.62 -30.21 21.14
CA LEU A 12 -9.69 -31.08 20.40
C LEU A 12 -10.02 -32.57 20.20
N ARG A 13 -10.14 -32.96 18.91
CA ARG A 13 -9.59 -34.24 18.41
C ARG A 13 -9.28 -34.20 16.90
N SER A 14 -8.01 -34.45 16.61
CA SER A 14 -7.48 -35.26 15.50
C SER A 14 -7.86 -34.91 14.05
N ILE A 15 -6.93 -34.27 13.35
CA ILE A 15 -6.84 -34.23 11.88
C ILE A 15 -6.55 -35.64 11.37
N SER A 16 -7.54 -36.28 10.73
CA SER A 16 -7.34 -37.50 9.95
C SER A 16 -7.21 -37.14 8.47
N ARG A 17 -6.03 -37.44 7.88
CA ARG A 17 -5.80 -37.41 6.44
C ARG A 17 -6.67 -38.49 5.79
N GLN A 18 -7.75 -38.10 5.11
CA GLN A 18 -8.42 -38.98 4.15
C GLN A 18 -8.03 -38.58 2.72
N THR A 19 -7.13 -39.38 2.17
CA THR A 19 -6.87 -39.56 0.74
C THR A 19 -8.17 -39.63 -0.06
N THR A 20 -8.31 -38.76 -1.06
CA THR A 20 -9.34 -38.82 -2.09
C THR A 20 -9.22 -40.11 -2.90
N LYS A 21 -9.94 -41.15 -2.49
CA LYS A 21 -10.23 -42.28 -3.38
C LYS A 21 -11.29 -41.82 -4.37
N ARG A 22 -10.91 -41.65 -5.64
CA ARG A 22 -11.86 -41.59 -6.76
C ARG A 22 -12.66 -42.89 -6.76
N ALA A 23 -13.93 -42.82 -6.37
CA ALA A 23 -14.88 -43.90 -6.60
C ALA A 23 -15.32 -43.81 -8.07
N ALA A 24 -14.62 -44.52 -8.94
CA ALA A 24 -15.19 -44.93 -10.22
C ALA A 24 -16.07 -46.15 -9.94
N SER A 25 -17.37 -45.92 -9.73
CA SER A 25 -18.36 -46.99 -9.72
C SER A 25 -19.07 -47.02 -11.06
N SER A 26 -18.68 -47.99 -11.90
CA SER A 26 -19.50 -48.45 -13.02
C SER A 26 -20.66 -49.28 -12.45
N SER A 27 -21.81 -48.66 -12.24
CA SER A 27 -23.08 -49.36 -12.10
C SER A 27 -24.09 -48.72 -13.03
N SER A 28 -24.44 -49.46 -14.08
CA SER A 28 -25.60 -49.23 -14.92
C SER A 28 -26.87 -49.47 -14.09
N ASN A 29 -27.30 -48.46 -13.35
CA ASN A 29 -28.65 -48.44 -12.77
C ASN A 29 -29.58 -47.76 -13.76
N ALA A 30 -30.61 -48.49 -14.16
CA ALA A 30 -31.72 -48.04 -14.97
C ALA A 30 -32.17 -46.62 -14.57
N SER A 31 -32.30 -45.75 -15.56
CA SER A 31 -32.93 -44.44 -15.43
C SER A 31 -34.31 -44.63 -14.82
N LYS A 32 -34.45 -44.35 -13.52
CA LYS A 32 -35.77 -44.11 -12.92
C LYS A 32 -36.33 -42.89 -13.63
N GLU A 33 -37.34 -43.11 -14.48
CA GLU A 33 -38.14 -42.07 -15.08
C GLU A 33 -38.64 -41.16 -13.96
N GLN A 34 -38.08 -39.94 -13.85
CA GLN A 34 -38.54 -38.98 -12.86
C GLN A 34 -39.98 -38.62 -13.23
N SER A 35 -40.91 -38.85 -12.31
CA SER A 35 -42.31 -38.50 -12.49
C SER A 35 -42.44 -37.04 -12.93
N PRO A 36 -43.30 -36.70 -13.91
CA PRO A 36 -43.51 -35.33 -14.36
C PRO A 36 -43.88 -34.37 -13.21
N ARG A 37 -44.48 -34.89 -12.12
CA ARG A 37 -44.72 -34.11 -10.90
C ARG A 37 -43.43 -33.69 -10.18
N MET A 38 -42.44 -34.58 -10.08
CA MET A 38 -41.15 -34.26 -9.44
C MET A 38 -40.33 -33.25 -10.24
N LEU A 39 -40.37 -33.35 -11.58
CA LEU A 39 -39.76 -32.37 -12.48
C LEU A 39 -40.42 -31.00 -12.35
N ASN A 40 -41.75 -30.94 -12.30
CA ASN A 40 -42.49 -29.69 -12.11
C ASN A 40 -42.21 -29.06 -10.73
N ILE A 41 -42.11 -29.86 -9.67
CA ILE A 41 -41.76 -29.39 -8.31
C ILE A 41 -40.31 -28.86 -8.28
N ALA A 42 -39.36 -29.57 -8.90
CA ALA A 42 -37.97 -29.13 -8.96
C ALA A 42 -37.81 -27.83 -9.76
N GLY A 43 -38.51 -27.72 -10.90
CA GLY A 43 -38.52 -26.50 -11.73
C GLY A 43 -39.14 -25.30 -11.02
N THR A 44 -40.28 -25.49 -10.33
CA THR A 44 -40.89 -24.42 -9.53
C THR A 44 -40.02 -24.01 -8.34
N ALA A 45 -39.43 -24.96 -7.61
CA ALA A 45 -38.51 -24.65 -6.51
C ALA A 45 -37.27 -23.88 -6.99
N ALA A 46 -36.69 -24.28 -8.13
CA ALA A 46 -35.55 -23.57 -8.74
C ALA A 46 -35.94 -22.15 -9.18
N THR A 47 -37.15 -21.98 -9.72
CA THR A 47 -37.64 -20.66 -10.17
C THR A 47 -37.89 -19.74 -8.98
N VAL A 48 -38.50 -20.24 -7.91
CA VAL A 48 -38.71 -19.47 -6.67
C VAL A 48 -37.38 -19.10 -6.02
N ALA A 49 -36.39 -20.01 -6.00
CA ALA A 49 -35.06 -19.70 -5.50
C ALA A 49 -34.33 -18.65 -6.36
N ALA A 50 -34.46 -18.73 -7.68
CA ALA A 50 -33.87 -17.75 -8.60
C ALA A 50 -34.51 -16.36 -8.45
N VAL A 51 -35.84 -16.29 -8.43
CA VAL A 51 -36.57 -15.04 -8.24
C VAL A 51 -36.32 -14.48 -6.84
N GLY A 52 -36.31 -15.32 -5.80
CA GLY A 52 -36.03 -14.91 -4.43
C GLY A 52 -34.61 -14.37 -4.24
N SER A 53 -33.60 -15.00 -4.86
CA SER A 53 -32.22 -14.52 -4.81
C SER A 53 -32.02 -13.24 -5.60
N VAL A 54 -32.66 -13.11 -6.76
CA VAL A 54 -32.66 -11.87 -7.55
C VAL A 54 -33.39 -10.75 -6.80
N SER A 55 -34.54 -11.02 -6.16
CA SER A 55 -35.27 -10.05 -5.35
C SER A 55 -34.49 -9.64 -4.09
N LEU A 56 -33.81 -10.57 -3.41
CA LEU A 56 -32.92 -10.25 -2.29
C LEU A 56 -31.73 -9.42 -2.74
N TYR A 57 -31.15 -9.74 -3.90
CA TYR A 57 -30.10 -8.92 -4.51
C TYR A 57 -30.62 -7.51 -4.83
N TYR A 58 -31.82 -7.40 -5.40
CA TYR A 58 -32.44 -6.09 -5.68
C TYR A 58 -32.83 -5.33 -4.42
N GLN A 59 -33.25 -6.00 -3.35
CA GLN A 59 -33.59 -5.37 -2.07
C GLN A 59 -32.32 -4.92 -1.33
N GLN A 60 -31.24 -5.70 -1.39
CA GLN A 60 -29.96 -5.38 -0.75
C GLN A 60 -29.19 -4.30 -1.51
N TYR A 61 -29.24 -4.30 -2.85
CA TYR A 61 -28.39 -3.46 -3.68
C TYR A 61 -29.14 -2.38 -4.49
N GLY A 62 -30.47 -2.39 -4.51
CA GLY A 62 -31.33 -1.35 -5.09
C GLY A 62 -31.21 -1.21 -6.62
N PHE A 63 -32.35 -1.13 -7.32
CA PHE A 63 -32.36 -0.59 -8.68
C PHE A 63 -32.23 0.94 -8.56
N GLY A 64 -31.03 1.47 -8.81
CA GLY A 64 -30.81 2.91 -8.81
C GLY A 64 -30.37 3.51 -7.47
N ASN A 65 -29.42 2.87 -6.77
CA ASN A 65 -28.49 3.67 -5.98
C ASN A 65 -27.85 4.66 -6.95
N THR A 66 -28.34 5.90 -6.97
CA THR A 66 -27.70 6.99 -7.68
C THR A 66 -26.33 7.14 -7.05
N VAL A 67 -25.32 6.62 -7.73
CA VAL A 67 -23.93 6.84 -7.34
C VAL A 67 -23.66 8.29 -7.66
N TYR A 68 -23.82 9.17 -6.67
CA TYR A 68 -23.41 10.55 -6.81
C TYR A 68 -21.88 10.52 -6.95
N ALA A 69 -21.37 10.90 -8.12
CA ALA A 69 -19.96 11.21 -8.24
C ALA A 69 -19.65 12.34 -7.25
N GLY A 70 -18.56 12.20 -6.49
CA GLY A 70 -18.10 13.29 -5.63
C GLY A 70 -17.95 14.55 -6.45
N THR A 71 -18.25 15.71 -5.85
CA THR A 71 -17.96 16.98 -6.51
C THR A 71 -16.44 17.09 -6.74
N PRO A 72 -15.97 17.88 -7.72
CA PRO A 72 -14.54 18.11 -7.90
C PRO A 72 -13.83 18.61 -6.64
N ALA A 73 -14.56 19.30 -5.75
CA ALA A 73 -14.05 19.74 -4.45
C ALA A 73 -13.90 18.58 -3.44
N GLU A 74 -14.82 17.61 -3.45
CA GLU A 74 -14.77 16.45 -2.56
C GLU A 74 -13.66 15.46 -2.95
N GLU A 75 -13.47 15.23 -4.26
CA GLU A 75 -12.39 14.38 -4.77
C GLU A 75 -11.01 15.05 -4.62
N GLY A 76 -10.98 16.38 -4.74
CA GLY A 76 -9.73 17.15 -4.87
C GLY A 76 -9.25 17.18 -6.31
N LEU A 77 -8.45 18.19 -6.64
CA LEU A 77 -7.82 18.31 -7.95
C LEU A 77 -6.81 17.17 -8.14
N HIS A 78 -6.87 16.47 -9.27
CA HIS A 78 -5.87 15.45 -9.59
C HIS A 78 -4.49 16.08 -9.78
N ALA A 79 -3.49 15.52 -9.10
CA ALA A 79 -2.10 15.92 -9.29
C ALA A 79 -1.64 15.65 -10.73
N PRO A 80 -0.92 16.59 -11.37
CA PRO A 80 -0.32 16.33 -12.67
C PRO A 80 0.82 15.31 -12.54
N HIS A 81 1.14 14.62 -13.62
CA HIS A 81 2.21 13.62 -13.63
C HIS A 81 3.58 14.31 -13.74
N PHE A 82 4.36 14.34 -12.65
CA PHE A 82 5.69 14.92 -12.66
C PHE A 82 6.73 13.89 -13.16
N PRO A 83 7.78 14.32 -13.88
CA PRO A 83 8.78 13.42 -14.44
C PRO A 83 9.83 13.01 -13.39
N TRP A 84 9.44 12.22 -12.39
CA TRP A 84 10.37 11.69 -11.39
C TRP A 84 11.39 10.75 -12.03
N VAL A 85 12.68 10.96 -11.74
CA VAL A 85 13.77 10.15 -12.29
C VAL A 85 13.60 8.68 -11.92
N HIS A 86 13.23 8.39 -10.68
CA HIS A 86 12.99 7.04 -10.19
C HIS A 86 11.75 6.36 -10.79
N ASN A 87 10.93 7.03 -11.61
CA ASN A 87 9.85 6.35 -12.35
C ASN A 87 10.35 5.65 -13.61
N GLU A 88 11.52 6.03 -14.14
CA GLU A 88 12.12 5.36 -15.29
C GLU A 88 12.51 3.91 -14.97
N TRP A 89 12.40 3.00 -15.94
CA TRP A 89 12.55 1.55 -15.72
C TRP A 89 13.94 1.14 -15.22
N LEU A 90 14.98 1.89 -15.61
CA LEU A 90 16.38 1.59 -15.34
C LEU A 90 17.02 2.55 -14.32
N LYS A 91 16.24 3.48 -13.77
CA LYS A 91 16.74 4.47 -12.80
C LYS A 91 16.36 4.08 -11.38
N THR A 92 17.29 4.33 -10.47
CA THR A 92 17.15 4.22 -9.02
C THR A 92 16.71 5.55 -8.44
N PHE A 93 16.60 5.61 -7.12
CA PHE A 93 16.54 6.90 -6.43
C PHE A 93 17.83 7.71 -6.63
N ASP A 94 17.69 9.04 -6.56
CA ASP A 94 18.81 9.95 -6.38
C ASP A 94 19.15 10.05 -4.89
N HIS A 95 20.20 9.34 -4.45
CA HIS A 95 20.61 9.30 -3.05
C HIS A 95 21.05 10.64 -2.48
N ALA A 96 21.51 11.59 -3.32
CA ALA A 96 21.79 12.95 -2.87
C ALA A 96 20.49 13.71 -2.57
N ALA A 97 19.46 13.54 -3.39
CA ALA A 97 18.12 14.04 -3.11
C ALA A 97 17.49 13.37 -1.87
N LEU A 98 17.72 12.08 -1.65
CA LEU A 98 17.28 11.41 -0.43
C LEU A 98 17.93 12.00 0.84
N ARG A 99 19.23 12.31 0.80
CA ARG A 99 19.94 12.96 1.91
C ARG A 99 19.35 14.35 2.21
N ARG A 100 19.20 15.18 1.18
CA ARG A 100 18.57 16.51 1.30
C ARG A 100 17.12 16.42 1.78
N GLY A 101 16.36 15.43 1.30
CA GLY A 101 14.99 15.19 1.72
C GLY A 101 14.86 14.77 3.19
N PHE A 102 15.81 13.98 3.70
CA PHE A 102 15.88 13.66 5.12
C PHE A 102 16.16 14.91 5.97
N GLN A 103 17.03 15.81 5.49
CA GLN A 103 17.29 17.09 6.14
C GLN A 103 15.99 17.93 6.25
N VAL A 104 15.24 18.07 5.14
CA VAL A 104 13.93 18.76 5.14
C VAL A 104 12.94 18.08 6.10
N TYR A 105 12.87 16.74 6.10
CA TYR A 105 12.02 16.02 7.05
C TYR A 105 12.38 16.36 8.50
N ARG A 106 13.67 16.30 8.86
CA ARG A 106 14.14 16.54 10.23
C ARG A 106 13.91 17.98 10.68
N GLU A 107 14.17 18.96 9.82
CA GLU A 107 14.13 20.38 10.18
C GLU A 107 12.71 20.98 10.09
N VAL A 108 11.84 20.43 9.23
CA VAL A 108 10.50 20.97 8.99
C VAL A 108 9.41 20.04 9.52
N CYS A 109 9.43 18.76 9.12
CA CYS A 109 8.31 17.85 9.31
C CYS A 109 8.33 17.10 10.65
N ALA A 110 9.51 16.80 11.20
CA ALA A 110 9.67 15.94 12.38
C ALA A 110 9.07 16.53 13.66
N SER A 111 8.75 17.82 13.67
CA SER A 111 8.03 18.50 14.75
C SER A 111 6.56 18.08 14.88
N CYS A 112 5.93 17.63 13.78
CA CYS A 112 4.52 17.26 13.76
C CYS A 112 4.26 15.85 13.20
N HIS A 113 5.18 15.31 12.39
CA HIS A 113 5.00 14.03 11.72
C HIS A 113 5.96 12.95 12.21
N SER A 114 5.39 11.82 12.63
CA SER A 114 6.15 10.61 12.94
C SER A 114 6.64 9.89 11.67
N LEU A 115 7.74 9.15 11.83
CA LEU A 115 8.32 8.25 10.83
C LEU A 115 8.60 6.88 11.46
N SER A 116 7.58 6.31 12.10
CA SER A 116 7.65 5.18 13.02
C SER A 116 8.23 3.89 12.45
N ARG A 117 8.21 3.70 11.12
CA ARG A 117 8.69 2.46 10.48
C ARG A 117 10.11 2.57 9.94
N VAL A 118 10.75 3.74 10.03
CA VAL A 118 12.13 3.95 9.59
C VAL A 118 13.04 4.01 10.81
N PRO A 119 13.85 2.97 11.08
CA PRO A 119 14.87 3.02 12.11
C PRO A 119 16.11 3.77 11.63
N TRP A 120 16.91 4.29 12.57
CA TRP A 120 18.16 5.01 12.25
C TRP A 120 19.07 4.22 11.31
N ARG A 121 19.29 2.92 11.59
CA ARG A 121 20.11 2.03 10.75
C ARG A 121 19.70 1.96 9.27
N ALA A 122 18.46 2.29 8.93
CA ALA A 122 18.01 2.25 7.53
C ALA A 122 18.68 3.34 6.68
N LEU A 123 19.10 4.46 7.29
CA LEU A 123 19.77 5.56 6.59
C LEU A 123 21.23 5.24 6.26
N VAL A 124 21.84 4.31 7.02
CA VAL A 124 23.26 3.93 6.90
C VAL A 124 23.53 3.29 5.54
N GLY A 125 24.45 3.88 4.78
CA GLY A 125 24.83 3.42 3.45
C GLY A 125 23.77 3.69 2.37
N VAL A 126 22.68 4.39 2.73
CA VAL A 126 21.70 4.91 1.78
C VAL A 126 21.89 6.41 1.61
N THR A 127 21.71 7.19 2.68
CA THR A 127 21.76 8.66 2.64
C THR A 127 22.91 9.22 3.46
N HIS A 128 23.35 8.48 4.48
CA HIS A 128 24.35 8.90 5.45
C HIS A 128 25.34 7.78 5.76
N THR A 129 26.50 8.15 6.29
CA THR A 129 27.49 7.21 6.82
C THR A 129 27.07 6.67 8.19
N VAL A 130 27.77 5.65 8.69
CA VAL A 130 27.51 5.08 10.02
C VAL A 130 27.67 6.14 11.10
N ASP A 131 28.75 6.92 11.04
CA ASP A 131 29.10 7.89 12.07
C ASP A 131 28.13 9.08 12.10
N GLU A 132 27.69 9.55 10.93
CA GLU A 132 26.66 10.59 10.82
C GLU A 132 25.34 10.14 11.45
N VAL A 133 24.85 8.94 11.10
CA VAL A 133 23.58 8.44 11.65
C VAL A 133 23.68 8.17 13.15
N LYS A 134 24.84 7.70 13.61
CA LYS A 134 25.08 7.47 15.03
C LYS A 134 25.04 8.79 15.80
N ALA A 135 25.70 9.83 15.31
CA ALA A 135 25.65 11.16 15.93
C ALA A 135 24.22 11.70 16.01
N MET A 136 23.44 11.59 14.92
CA MET A 136 22.03 12.01 14.89
C MET A 136 21.15 11.20 15.84
N ALA A 137 21.40 9.90 16.02
CA ALA A 137 20.65 9.08 16.96
C ALA A 137 20.98 9.45 18.42
N GLU A 138 22.24 9.78 18.72
CA GLU A 138 22.70 10.16 20.06
C GLU A 138 22.17 11.52 20.53
N GLU A 139 21.66 12.37 19.61
CA GLU A 139 20.96 13.63 19.94
C GLU A 139 19.60 13.42 20.62
N HIS A 140 19.08 12.19 20.59
CA HIS A 140 17.77 11.83 21.14
C HIS A 140 17.87 10.88 22.33
N GLU A 141 16.94 11.03 23.27
CA GLU A 141 16.82 10.18 24.45
C GLU A 141 15.72 9.13 24.28
N TYR A 142 16.02 7.89 24.69
CA TYR A 142 15.10 6.76 24.67
C TYR A 142 15.04 6.11 26.05
N ASP A 143 13.94 5.41 26.33
CA ASP A 143 13.83 4.55 27.50
C ASP A 143 14.80 3.36 27.36
N ASP A 144 15.60 3.11 28.40
CA ASP A 144 16.46 1.93 28.48
C ASP A 144 15.75 0.75 29.16
N GLU A 145 16.43 -0.38 29.23
CA GLU A 145 15.97 -1.54 30.01
C GLU A 145 15.87 -1.17 31.51
N PRO A 146 14.86 -1.67 32.24
CA PRO A 146 14.77 -1.44 33.67
C PRO A 146 16.04 -1.91 34.40
N ASN A 147 16.57 -1.08 35.28
CA ASN A 147 17.74 -1.42 36.10
C ASN A 147 17.40 -2.46 37.19
N ASP A 148 18.40 -2.85 38.01
CA ASP A 148 18.24 -3.89 39.05
C ASP A 148 17.19 -3.57 40.14
N VAL A 149 16.75 -2.31 40.24
CA VAL A 149 15.68 -1.87 41.15
C VAL A 149 14.34 -1.62 40.45
N GLY A 150 14.28 -1.84 39.12
CA GLY A 150 13.07 -1.76 38.31
C GLY A 150 12.77 -0.37 37.73
N ASP A 151 13.70 0.59 37.85
CA ASP A 151 13.54 1.94 37.30
C ASP A 151 13.99 1.98 35.83
N ILE A 152 13.24 2.72 35.00
CA ILE A 152 13.57 2.94 33.59
C ILE A 152 14.34 4.24 33.47
N GLU A 153 15.63 4.14 33.14
CA GLU A 153 16.50 5.27 32.89
C GLU A 153 16.46 5.69 31.42
N LYS A 154 16.85 6.94 31.14
CA LYS A 154 17.02 7.43 29.77
C LYS A 154 18.42 7.12 29.28
N ARG A 155 18.53 6.73 28.01
CA ARG A 155 19.81 6.56 27.31
C ARG A 155 19.83 7.33 26.00
N ALA A 156 21.04 7.65 25.54
CA ALA A 156 21.25 8.14 24.18
C ALA A 156 20.76 7.09 23.14
N GLY A 157 20.29 7.58 22.01
CA GLY A 157 19.85 6.73 20.91
C GLY A 157 20.99 5.94 20.28
N LYS A 158 20.64 4.79 19.73
CA LYS A 158 21.54 3.92 18.95
C LYS A 158 20.91 3.62 17.59
N LEU A 159 21.73 3.13 16.65
CA LEU A 159 21.30 2.83 15.28
C LEU A 159 20.09 1.86 15.18
N SER A 160 19.88 1.00 16.18
CA SER A 160 18.74 0.08 16.19
C SER A 160 17.40 0.74 16.51
N ASP A 161 17.42 1.94 17.12
CA ASP A 161 16.22 2.63 17.58
C ASP A 161 15.42 3.23 16.42
N PRO A 162 14.10 3.42 16.60
CA PRO A 162 13.26 4.15 15.65
C PRO A 162 13.54 5.66 15.71
N ILE A 163 13.29 6.38 14.62
CA ILE A 163 13.23 7.84 14.64
C ILE A 163 12.12 8.27 15.62
N PRO A 164 12.38 9.22 16.55
CA PRO A 164 11.45 9.55 17.62
C PRO A 164 10.16 10.17 17.07
N SER A 165 9.04 9.87 17.72
CA SER A 165 7.75 10.49 17.41
C SER A 165 7.67 11.88 18.07
N PRO A 166 7.14 12.91 17.39
CA PRO A 166 6.96 14.24 17.97
C PRO A 166 5.97 14.27 19.14
N TYR A 167 5.04 13.31 19.17
CA TYR A 167 4.00 13.23 20.19
C TYR A 167 4.03 11.86 20.87
N ALA A 168 3.76 11.85 22.17
CA ALA A 168 3.69 10.63 22.97
C ALA A 168 2.49 9.72 22.60
N ASN A 169 1.40 10.30 22.10
CA ASN A 169 0.20 9.59 21.67
C ASN A 169 -0.70 10.47 20.77
N ASP A 170 -1.70 9.85 20.14
CA ASP A 170 -2.65 10.50 19.24
C ASP A 170 -3.42 11.65 19.90
N ASN A 171 -3.74 11.55 21.21
CA ASN A 171 -4.47 12.60 21.91
C ASN A 171 -3.60 13.86 22.08
N ALA A 172 -2.32 13.69 22.41
CA ALA A 172 -1.37 14.79 22.48
C ALA A 172 -1.19 15.44 21.09
N ALA A 173 -1.10 14.63 20.03
CA ALA A 173 -1.01 15.12 18.66
C ALA A 173 -2.25 15.95 18.26
N ARG A 174 -3.46 15.45 18.55
CA ARG A 174 -4.72 16.17 18.29
C ARG A 174 -4.83 17.45 19.11
N ALA A 175 -4.45 17.41 20.38
CA ALA A 175 -4.47 18.59 21.23
C ALA A 175 -3.54 19.70 20.70
N ALA A 176 -2.37 19.34 20.19
CA ALA A 176 -1.41 20.28 19.62
C ALA A 176 -1.82 20.82 18.23
N ASN A 177 -2.67 20.09 17.48
CA ASN A 177 -3.02 20.39 16.09
C ASN A 177 -4.53 20.62 15.88
N GLN A 178 -5.18 21.33 16.82
CA GLN A 178 -6.58 21.75 16.69
C GLN A 178 -7.57 20.60 16.39
N GLY A 179 -7.32 19.43 16.99
CA GLY A 179 -8.14 18.22 16.82
C GLY A 179 -7.74 17.33 15.64
N ALA A 180 -6.93 17.82 14.71
CA ALA A 180 -6.39 17.03 13.60
C ALA A 180 -5.22 16.16 14.06
N LEU A 181 -5.13 14.95 13.51
CA LEU A 181 -4.01 14.04 13.77
C LEU A 181 -3.08 14.04 12.54
N PRO A 182 -1.85 14.57 12.65
CA PRO A 182 -0.86 14.42 11.59
C PRO A 182 -0.61 12.93 11.32
N PRO A 183 -0.74 12.45 10.07
CA PRO A 183 -0.47 11.05 9.75
C PRO A 183 1.03 10.74 9.86
N ASP A 184 1.34 9.49 10.24
CA ASP A 184 2.68 8.91 10.11
C ASP A 184 3.10 8.91 8.63
N LEU A 185 4.30 9.41 8.34
CA LEU A 185 4.76 9.60 6.97
C LEU A 185 5.47 8.37 6.40
N SER A 186 5.68 7.30 7.17
CA SER A 186 6.51 6.17 6.73
C SER A 186 6.00 5.49 5.46
N LEU A 187 4.69 5.50 5.25
CA LEU A 187 4.04 4.88 4.08
C LEU A 187 3.15 5.87 3.31
N ILE A 188 3.26 7.17 3.56
CA ILE A 188 2.28 8.15 3.06
C ILE A 188 2.23 8.20 1.53
N VAL A 189 3.38 8.03 0.87
CA VAL A 189 3.49 7.99 -0.60
C VAL A 189 2.74 6.79 -1.18
N LYS A 190 2.70 5.64 -0.48
CA LYS A 190 1.91 4.47 -0.90
C LYS A 190 0.47 4.49 -0.36
N GLY A 191 0.23 5.29 0.67
CA GLY A 191 -1.07 5.42 1.34
C GLY A 191 -1.99 6.44 0.69
N ARG A 192 -1.60 7.04 -0.45
CA ARG A 192 -2.39 8.03 -1.18
C ARG A 192 -2.38 7.74 -2.67
N HIS A 193 -3.52 7.97 -3.31
CA HIS A 193 -3.62 7.94 -4.77
C HIS A 193 -2.74 9.05 -5.35
N GLY A 194 -2.07 8.77 -6.49
CA GLY A 194 -1.10 9.68 -7.11
C GLY A 194 0.30 9.64 -6.51
N GLY A 195 0.48 9.09 -5.30
CA GLY A 195 1.80 8.89 -4.69
C GLY A 195 2.67 10.14 -4.65
N CYS A 196 3.87 10.08 -5.23
CA CYS A 196 4.82 11.20 -5.26
C CYS A 196 4.20 12.48 -5.84
N ASP A 197 3.43 12.34 -6.93
CA ASP A 197 2.79 13.47 -7.60
C ASP A 197 1.81 14.19 -6.67
N TYR A 198 1.03 13.42 -5.93
CA TYR A 198 0.07 13.95 -4.96
C TYR A 198 0.77 14.71 -3.83
N ILE A 199 1.79 14.12 -3.21
CA ILE A 199 2.47 14.77 -2.08
C ILE A 199 3.20 16.04 -2.53
N PHE A 200 3.85 16.01 -3.69
CA PHE A 200 4.50 17.20 -4.25
C PHE A 200 3.47 18.31 -4.54
N ALA A 201 2.40 17.98 -5.27
CA ALA A 201 1.34 18.92 -5.59
C ALA A 201 0.65 19.48 -4.32
N LEU A 202 0.46 18.64 -3.29
CA LEU A 202 -0.07 19.08 -2.01
C LEU A 202 0.85 20.11 -1.34
N LEU A 203 2.15 19.84 -1.27
CA LEU A 203 3.11 20.72 -0.61
C LEU A 203 3.30 22.06 -1.34
N THR A 204 3.28 22.06 -2.66
CA THR A 204 3.46 23.28 -3.48
C THR A 204 2.15 23.93 -3.92
N GLY A 205 1.00 23.37 -3.52
CA GLY A 205 -0.31 23.73 -4.05
C GLY A 205 -1.12 24.71 -3.20
N TYR A 206 -0.56 25.22 -2.10
CA TYR A 206 -1.22 26.23 -1.27
C TYR A 206 -1.24 27.59 -2.00
N PRO A 207 -2.41 28.12 -2.39
CA PRO A 207 -2.49 29.48 -2.90
C PRO A 207 -2.35 30.48 -1.74
N ASP A 208 -1.95 31.71 -2.07
CA ASP A 208 -1.82 32.77 -1.07
C ASP A 208 -3.19 33.19 -0.51
N GLU A 209 -4.24 33.13 -1.34
CA GLU A 209 -5.62 33.38 -0.93
C GLU A 209 -6.57 32.30 -1.48
N PRO A 210 -7.59 31.89 -0.71
CA PRO A 210 -8.59 30.95 -1.18
C PRO A 210 -9.43 31.55 -2.32
N PRO A 211 -9.89 30.74 -3.29
CA PRO A 211 -10.79 31.21 -4.35
C PRO A 211 -12.07 31.87 -3.79
N ALA A 212 -12.57 32.88 -4.50
CA ALA A 212 -13.78 33.59 -4.11
C ALA A 212 -14.97 32.62 -3.95
N GLY A 213 -15.66 32.70 -2.80
CA GLY A 213 -16.80 31.86 -2.48
C GLY A 213 -16.47 30.57 -1.71
N THR A 214 -15.21 30.22 -1.52
CA THR A 214 -14.80 29.10 -0.66
C THR A 214 -15.13 29.42 0.80
N LYS A 215 -15.89 28.54 1.46
CA LYS A 215 -16.16 28.61 2.90
C LYS A 215 -15.39 27.53 3.63
N LEU A 216 -14.31 27.90 4.30
CA LEU A 216 -13.53 26.99 5.12
C LEU A 216 -13.97 27.06 6.59
N PRO A 217 -14.10 25.91 7.27
CA PRO A 217 -14.13 25.87 8.72
C PRO A 217 -12.92 26.60 9.33
N GLU A 218 -13.11 27.20 10.50
CA GLU A 218 -12.04 27.85 11.25
C GLU A 218 -10.90 26.86 11.55
N GLY A 219 -9.65 27.30 11.34
CA GLY A 219 -8.45 26.46 11.52
C GLY A 219 -8.03 25.62 10.30
N LEU A 220 -8.84 25.55 9.24
CA LEU A 220 -8.46 24.88 7.99
C LEU A 220 -7.88 25.87 6.97
N ASN A 221 -6.87 25.41 6.24
CA ASN A 221 -6.26 26.10 5.11
C ASN A 221 -6.81 25.57 3.79
N PHE A 222 -6.81 26.39 2.75
CA PHE A 222 -7.22 25.94 1.42
C PHE A 222 -6.07 25.23 0.71
N ASN A 223 -6.35 24.04 0.16
CA ASN A 223 -5.47 23.38 -0.79
C ASN A 223 -6.31 22.62 -1.83
N PRO A 224 -6.22 22.95 -3.13
CA PRO A 224 -7.07 22.35 -4.15
C PRO A 224 -6.81 20.86 -4.35
N TYR A 225 -5.62 20.35 -4.02
CA TYR A 225 -5.28 18.92 -4.16
C TYR A 225 -5.80 18.08 -2.99
N PHE A 226 -6.10 18.68 -1.84
CA PHE A 226 -6.64 17.93 -0.70
C PHE A 226 -8.13 17.60 -0.92
N PRO A 227 -8.57 16.35 -0.70
CA PRO A 227 -9.99 16.00 -0.78
C PRO A 227 -10.83 16.85 0.19
N GLY A 228 -11.86 17.52 -0.33
CA GLY A 228 -12.66 18.51 0.41
C GLY A 228 -12.06 19.91 0.46
N THR A 229 -10.88 20.14 -0.12
CA THR A 229 -10.12 21.39 -0.23
C THR A 229 -9.69 22.09 1.07
N GLY A 230 -10.27 21.72 2.21
CA GLY A 230 -9.89 22.22 3.54
C GLY A 230 -8.94 21.26 4.25
N ILE A 231 -7.69 21.68 4.47
CA ILE A 231 -6.66 20.90 5.15
C ILE A 231 -6.24 21.56 6.46
N ALA A 232 -6.07 20.78 7.52
CA ALA A 232 -5.62 21.28 8.84
C ALA A 232 -4.10 21.49 8.93
N MET A 233 -3.39 21.39 7.81
CA MET A 233 -1.95 21.59 7.71
C MET A 233 -1.69 23.01 7.20
N ALA A 234 -0.75 23.72 7.84
CA ALA A 234 -0.29 25.02 7.34
C ALA A 234 0.66 24.84 6.14
N ARG A 235 0.87 25.90 5.38
CA ARG A 235 1.98 25.95 4.43
C ARG A 235 3.28 26.00 5.23
N VAL A 236 4.09 24.94 5.15
CA VAL A 236 5.34 24.81 5.93
C VAL A 236 6.60 24.99 5.09
N LEU A 237 6.47 24.96 3.77
CA LEU A 237 7.58 25.21 2.85
C LEU A 237 7.50 26.64 2.32
N TYR A 238 8.55 27.40 2.60
CA TYR A 238 8.84 28.72 2.05
C TYR A 238 10.28 28.74 1.53
N ASP A 239 10.61 29.64 0.60
CA ASP A 239 11.95 29.68 0.02
C ASP A 239 12.99 30.02 1.11
N GLY A 240 14.05 29.23 1.21
CA GLY A 240 15.14 29.43 2.17
C GLY A 240 14.87 28.99 3.61
N VAL A 241 13.86 28.15 3.87
CA VAL A 241 13.57 27.62 5.23
C VAL A 241 14.67 26.68 5.74
N VAL A 242 15.35 25.98 4.83
CA VAL A 242 16.46 25.06 5.13
C VAL A 242 17.68 25.52 4.35
N GLU A 243 18.88 25.33 4.90
CA GLU A 243 20.15 25.51 4.18
C GLU A 243 20.76 24.14 3.90
N TYR A 244 20.83 23.76 2.62
CA TYR A 244 21.38 22.45 2.25
C TYR A 244 22.89 22.38 2.44
N GLU A 245 23.37 21.25 2.97
CA GLU A 245 24.81 20.99 3.20
C GLU A 245 25.65 21.10 1.91
N ASP A 246 25.06 20.81 0.75
CA ASP A 246 25.73 20.83 -0.56
C ASP A 246 25.61 22.17 -1.30
N GLY A 247 24.97 23.18 -0.69
CA GLY A 247 24.76 24.50 -1.28
C GLY A 247 23.69 24.56 -2.37
N THR A 248 22.88 23.51 -2.55
CA THR A 248 21.74 23.55 -3.48
C THR A 248 20.78 24.67 -3.08
N PRO A 249 20.21 25.45 -4.02
CA PRO A 249 19.21 26.47 -3.70
C PRO A 249 17.95 25.84 -3.07
N ALA A 250 17.68 26.16 -1.81
CA ALA A 250 16.55 25.64 -1.07
C ALA A 250 15.24 26.40 -1.38
N THR A 251 14.79 26.31 -2.64
CA THR A 251 13.45 26.79 -3.02
C THR A 251 12.38 25.82 -2.51
N THR A 252 11.16 26.31 -2.39
CA THR A 252 9.96 25.54 -2.01
C THR A 252 9.78 24.28 -2.85
N SER A 253 9.87 24.41 -4.17
CA SER A 253 9.73 23.27 -5.09
C SER A 253 10.91 22.29 -4.98
N GLN A 254 12.13 22.79 -4.74
CA GLN A 254 13.29 21.92 -4.55
C GLN A 254 13.15 21.11 -3.26
N MET A 255 12.83 21.75 -2.13
CA MET A 255 12.56 21.06 -0.86
C MET A 255 11.40 20.07 -0.95
N ALA A 256 10.31 20.45 -1.62
CA ALA A 256 9.19 19.55 -1.87
C ALA A 256 9.60 18.32 -2.70
N LYS A 257 10.43 18.50 -3.73
CA LYS A 257 10.97 17.39 -4.52
C LYS A 257 11.80 16.45 -3.66
N ASP A 258 12.72 16.98 -2.87
CA ASP A 258 13.67 16.19 -2.10
C ASP A 258 12.96 15.41 -0.98
N VAL A 259 12.06 16.07 -0.23
CA VAL A 259 11.31 15.39 0.84
C VAL A 259 10.39 14.32 0.27
N VAL A 260 9.78 14.53 -0.90
CA VAL A 260 8.94 13.51 -1.56
C VAL A 260 9.77 12.32 -2.01
N GLU A 261 10.96 12.55 -2.57
CA GLU A 261 11.88 11.48 -2.95
C GLU A 261 12.32 10.67 -1.72
N PHE A 262 12.64 11.36 -0.61
CA PHE A 262 12.92 10.72 0.68
C PHE A 262 11.74 9.90 1.22
N LEU A 263 10.52 10.44 1.18
CA LEU A 263 9.32 9.73 1.63
C LEU A 263 8.98 8.54 0.73
N ASN A 264 9.33 8.59 -0.56
CA ASN A 264 9.18 7.44 -1.45
C ASN A 264 10.17 6.33 -1.07
N TRP A 265 11.42 6.68 -0.77
CA TRP A 265 12.38 5.73 -0.22
C TRP A 265 11.94 5.16 1.14
N ALA A 266 11.40 5.99 2.03
CA ALA A 266 10.89 5.54 3.33
C ALA A 266 9.77 4.49 3.16
N ALA A 267 8.94 4.65 2.12
CA ALA A 267 7.85 3.72 1.81
C ALA A 267 8.29 2.48 1.01
N GLU A 268 9.36 2.57 0.22
CA GLU A 268 9.93 1.50 -0.62
C GLU A 268 11.46 1.43 -0.53
N PRO A 269 12.04 1.07 0.63
CA PRO A 269 13.49 0.97 0.79
C PRO A 269 14.11 -0.10 -0.12
N GLU A 270 13.31 -1.07 -0.60
CA GLU A 270 13.74 -2.11 -1.52
C GLU A 270 13.78 -1.69 -2.99
N HIS A 271 13.33 -0.49 -3.37
CA HIS A 271 13.10 -0.05 -4.75
C HIS A 271 14.29 -0.35 -5.69
N ASP A 272 15.50 0.03 -5.29
CA ASP A 272 16.69 -0.08 -6.14
C ASP A 272 17.10 -1.54 -6.35
N GLN A 273 17.06 -2.35 -5.28
CA GLN A 273 17.31 -3.79 -5.36
C GLN A 273 16.20 -4.50 -6.13
N ARG A 274 14.94 -4.09 -5.96
CA ARG A 274 13.78 -4.62 -6.66
C ARG A 274 13.89 -4.41 -8.16
N LYS A 275 14.28 -3.22 -8.62
CA LYS A 275 14.52 -2.94 -10.05
C LYS A 275 15.72 -3.71 -10.59
N LYS A 276 16.85 -3.70 -9.87
CA LYS A 276 18.04 -4.46 -10.25
C LYS A 276 17.73 -5.96 -10.38
N MET A 277 16.97 -6.52 -9.45
CA MET A 277 16.56 -7.92 -9.50
C MET A 277 15.53 -8.17 -10.60
N GLY A 278 14.54 -7.30 -10.76
CA GLY A 278 13.57 -7.36 -11.85
C GLY A 278 14.27 -7.48 -13.21
N MET A 279 15.31 -6.69 -13.47
CA MET A 279 16.09 -6.78 -14.71
C MET A 279 16.80 -8.13 -14.89
N LYS A 280 17.38 -8.70 -13.82
CA LYS A 280 17.98 -10.03 -13.88
C LYS A 280 16.94 -11.12 -14.17
N VAL A 281 15.77 -11.04 -13.52
CA VAL A 281 14.66 -11.98 -13.72
C VAL A 281 14.14 -11.90 -15.15
N LEU A 282 13.93 -10.69 -15.69
CA LEU A 282 13.49 -10.50 -17.06
C LEU A 282 14.50 -11.09 -18.06
N ALA A 283 15.79 -10.80 -17.90
CA ALA A 283 16.82 -11.33 -18.79
C ALA A 283 16.86 -12.87 -18.80
N VAL A 284 16.88 -13.50 -17.61
CA VAL A 284 16.91 -14.97 -17.49
C VAL A 284 15.62 -15.59 -18.02
N THR A 285 14.46 -15.00 -17.69
CA THR A 285 13.15 -15.51 -18.13
C THR A 285 12.99 -15.40 -19.64
N SER A 286 13.47 -14.32 -20.27
CA SER A 286 13.46 -14.18 -21.73
C SER A 286 14.27 -15.28 -22.43
N VAL A 287 15.45 -15.61 -21.90
CA VAL A 287 16.28 -16.71 -22.44
C VAL A 287 15.60 -18.07 -22.24
N LEU A 288 15.10 -18.35 -21.05
CA LEU A 288 14.40 -19.60 -20.76
C LEU A 288 13.12 -19.75 -21.59
N LEU A 289 12.38 -18.66 -21.82
CA LEU A 289 11.20 -18.64 -22.67
C LEU A 289 11.56 -18.96 -24.12
N ALA A 290 12.62 -18.33 -24.66
CA ALA A 290 13.10 -18.62 -26.01
C ALA A 290 13.52 -20.09 -26.18
N LEU A 291 14.27 -20.64 -25.23
CA LEU A 291 14.65 -22.05 -25.20
C LEU A 291 13.43 -22.97 -25.09
N SER A 292 12.47 -22.65 -24.23
CA SER A 292 11.23 -23.41 -24.07
C SER A 292 10.42 -23.46 -25.37
N ILE A 293 10.26 -22.31 -26.04
CA ILE A 293 9.58 -22.23 -27.34
C ILE A 293 10.33 -23.06 -28.38
N TRP A 294 11.65 -22.99 -28.41
CA TRP A 294 12.47 -23.79 -29.32
C TRP A 294 12.30 -25.29 -29.08
N VAL A 295 12.43 -25.75 -27.83
CA VAL A 295 12.23 -27.17 -27.45
C VAL A 295 10.82 -27.63 -27.79
N LYS A 296 9.80 -26.79 -27.53
CA LYS A 296 8.41 -27.08 -27.89
C LYS A 296 8.26 -27.26 -29.40
N ARG A 297 8.83 -26.38 -30.22
CA ARG A 297 8.78 -26.51 -31.68
C ARG A 297 9.51 -27.77 -32.17
N TYR A 298 10.68 -28.05 -31.60
CA TYR A 298 11.47 -29.24 -31.92
C TYR A 298 10.70 -30.54 -31.62
N LYS A 299 10.17 -30.68 -30.40
CA LYS A 299 9.44 -31.90 -29.98
C LYS A 299 8.10 -32.08 -30.70
N TRP A 300 7.43 -30.98 -31.05
CA TRP A 300 6.14 -31.04 -31.77
C TRP A 300 6.27 -31.13 -33.29
N ALA A 301 7.48 -30.98 -33.85
CA ALA A 301 7.69 -31.01 -35.29
C ALA A 301 7.10 -32.26 -35.96
N PRO A 302 7.33 -33.51 -35.48
CA PRO A 302 6.79 -34.71 -36.14
C PRO A 302 5.26 -34.75 -36.16
N LEU A 303 4.60 -34.29 -35.09
CA LEU A 303 3.13 -34.24 -35.03
C LEU A 303 2.55 -33.17 -35.95
N LYS A 304 3.25 -32.05 -36.11
CA LYS A 304 2.85 -30.91 -36.94
C LYS A 304 3.11 -31.15 -38.43
N THR A 305 4.14 -31.91 -38.77
CA THR A 305 4.48 -32.25 -40.17
C THR A 305 3.95 -33.60 -40.63
N ARG A 306 3.17 -34.31 -39.79
CA ARG A 306 2.61 -35.62 -40.15
C ARG A 306 1.71 -35.51 -41.37
N LYS A 307 1.79 -36.48 -42.28
CA LYS A 307 0.84 -36.67 -43.38
C LYS A 307 -0.03 -37.88 -43.06
N ILE A 308 -1.34 -37.76 -43.20
CA ILE A 308 -2.30 -38.84 -42.93
C ILE A 308 -2.85 -39.29 -44.29
N VAL A 309 -2.78 -40.59 -44.56
CA VAL A 309 -3.36 -41.21 -45.75
C VAL A 309 -4.47 -42.15 -45.28
N TYR A 310 -5.69 -41.93 -45.78
CA TYR A 310 -6.82 -42.83 -45.53
C TYR A 310 -7.09 -43.65 -46.80
N THR A 311 -6.92 -44.97 -46.69
CA THR A 311 -7.26 -45.91 -47.77
C THR A 311 -8.52 -46.66 -47.36
N PRO A 312 -9.69 -46.34 -47.94
CA PRO A 312 -10.94 -47.00 -47.55
C PRO A 312 -10.90 -48.49 -47.90
N PRO A 313 -11.47 -49.38 -47.08
CA PRO A 313 -11.56 -50.80 -47.39
C PRO A 313 -12.47 -51.04 -48.60
N LYS A 314 -12.20 -52.09 -49.37
CA LYS A 314 -13.11 -52.54 -50.44
C LYS A 314 -14.38 -53.14 -49.80
N HIS A 315 -15.53 -52.61 -50.20
CA HIS A 315 -16.86 -53.13 -49.83
C HIS A 315 -17.20 -54.40 -50.59
#